data_AF-A0A6A7B1L7-F1
#
_entry.id   AF-A0A6A7B1L7-F1
#
_cell.length_a   1.000
_cell.length_b   1.000
_cell.length_c   1.000
_cell.angle_alpha   90.00
_cell.angle_beta   90.00
_cell.angle_gamma   90.00
#
_symmetry.space_group_name_H-M   'P 1'
#
loop_
_entity.id
_entity.type
_entity.pdbx_description
1 polymer ?
#
loop_
_entity_poly.entity_id
_entity_poly.type
_entity_poly.pdbx_seq_one_letter_code
_entity_poly.pdbx_strand_id
1 'polypeptide(L)'
;MDQVRISALDPELPALESKSIRAAISLVWPYSSSACRFALLLAEPDFRRRKAKGQVRVRFLGSSAKNLVSTGIGVGDEIVLRLRGAEFIQEEVVKTPGQSIDWELVYTETIIAKVFHDGNALASLELLKDAPVSALQLPHHQEAVVNQSITTQWPCPAFFRRVKFSERPLSDDPDDALADMDWESCLAKNRPLEQCRYRRTWAYSTNIPSPVDRGDRGNDDLDPISPLSLGPPLPWETRSAIP
;
A
#
# COMPACT_ATOMS: atom_id res chain seq x y z
N MET A 1 29.15 -7.22 9.60
CA MET A 1 27.90 -7.54 8.90
C MET A 1 28.28 -7.66 7.45
N ASP A 2 28.11 -8.85 6.88
CA ASP A 2 28.57 -9.09 5.51
C ASP A 2 27.51 -8.56 4.56
N GLN A 3 27.86 -7.48 3.85
CA GLN A 3 26.95 -6.82 2.94
C GLN A 3 27.05 -7.44 1.55
N VAL A 4 25.92 -7.91 1.02
CA VAL A 4 25.79 -8.51 -0.30
C VAL A 4 25.12 -7.53 -1.25
N ARG A 5 25.44 -7.65 -2.54
CA ARG A 5 24.80 -6.89 -3.61
C ARG A 5 23.45 -7.50 -3.94
N ILE A 6 22.48 -6.66 -4.27
CA ILE A 6 21.13 -7.09 -4.65
C ILE A 6 21.18 -8.01 -5.88
N SER A 7 22.03 -7.70 -6.86
CA SER A 7 22.17 -8.51 -8.08
C SER A 7 22.79 -9.90 -7.86
N ALA A 8 23.38 -10.14 -6.69
CA ALA A 8 23.98 -11.41 -6.31
C ALA A 8 23.08 -12.21 -5.35
N LEU A 9 21.84 -11.75 -5.12
CA LEU A 9 20.87 -12.46 -4.29
C LEU A 9 20.38 -13.73 -4.98
N ASP A 10 20.58 -14.84 -4.28
CA ASP A 10 20.19 -16.18 -4.72
C ASP A 10 19.77 -16.98 -3.47
N PRO A 11 18.72 -17.81 -3.55
CA PRO A 11 18.36 -18.74 -2.46
C PRO A 11 19.51 -19.66 -2.03
N GLU A 12 20.44 -20.01 -2.92
CA GLU A 12 21.56 -20.92 -2.64
C GLU A 12 22.80 -20.22 -2.03
N LEU A 13 22.68 -18.95 -1.67
CA LEU A 13 23.78 -18.20 -1.07
C LEU A 13 24.25 -18.83 0.26
N PRO A 14 25.56 -19.08 0.43
CA PRO A 14 26.08 -19.62 1.70
C PRO A 14 25.91 -18.59 2.82
N ALA A 15 25.57 -19.06 4.01
CA ALA A 15 25.39 -18.23 5.22
C ALA A 15 24.43 -17.05 5.04
N LEU A 16 23.31 -17.28 4.33
CA LEU A 16 22.26 -16.28 4.05
C LEU A 16 21.82 -15.52 5.32
N GLU A 17 21.59 -16.23 6.42
CA GLU A 17 21.14 -15.66 7.71
C GLU A 17 22.12 -14.63 8.33
N SER A 18 23.41 -14.69 7.97
CA SER A 18 24.43 -13.75 8.47
C SER A 18 24.63 -12.53 7.56
N LYS A 19 24.05 -12.57 6.36
CA LYS A 19 24.21 -11.55 5.33
C LYS A 19 23.15 -10.47 5.42
N SER A 20 23.48 -9.31 4.88
CA SER A 20 22.57 -8.17 4.77
C SER A 20 22.70 -7.49 3.43
N ILE A 21 21.64 -6.81 2.99
CA ILE A 21 21.66 -5.93 1.84
C ILE A 21 21.48 -4.49 2.31
N ARG A 22 22.12 -3.55 1.60
CA ARG A 22 21.85 -2.11 1.73
C ARG A 22 21.19 -1.65 0.46
N ALA A 23 20.08 -0.96 0.58
CA ALA A 23 19.29 -0.51 -0.55
C ALA A 23 18.67 0.85 -0.26
N ALA A 24 18.42 1.62 -1.32
CA ALA A 24 17.52 2.77 -1.28
C ALA A 24 16.11 2.33 -1.67
N ILE A 25 15.10 2.91 -1.04
CA ILE A 25 13.70 2.60 -1.32
C ILE A 25 13.27 3.40 -2.54
N SER A 26 12.93 2.70 -3.62
CA SER A 26 12.54 3.33 -4.88
C SER A 26 11.02 3.40 -5.06
N LEU A 27 10.27 2.43 -4.52
CA LEU A 27 8.81 2.40 -4.61
C LEU A 27 8.22 1.80 -3.33
N VAL A 28 7.10 2.36 -2.89
CA VAL A 28 6.33 1.89 -1.73
C VAL A 28 4.95 1.44 -2.19
N TRP A 29 4.58 0.20 -1.92
CA TRP A 29 3.19 -0.25 -2.04
C TRP A 29 2.49 -0.08 -0.69
N PRO A 30 1.30 0.53 -0.65
CA PRO A 30 0.64 0.89 0.59
C PRO A 30 0.29 -0.34 1.42
N TYR A 31 0.29 -0.16 2.74
CA TYR A 31 -0.12 -1.18 3.68
C TYR A 31 -1.61 -1.52 3.50
N SER A 32 -1.91 -2.81 3.37
CA SER A 32 -3.28 -3.33 3.40
C SER A 32 -3.57 -3.90 4.78
N SER A 33 -4.51 -3.29 5.50
CA SER A 33 -4.91 -3.73 6.85
C SER A 33 -5.67 -5.05 6.85
N SER A 34 -6.43 -5.36 5.79
CA SER A 34 -7.20 -6.61 5.69
C SER A 34 -6.31 -7.83 5.45
N ALA A 35 -5.23 -7.67 4.68
CA ALA A 35 -4.29 -8.74 4.38
C ALA A 35 -2.98 -8.62 5.18
N CYS A 36 -2.87 -7.64 6.08
CA CYS A 36 -1.67 -7.33 6.86
C CYS A 36 -0.38 -7.37 6.03
N ARG A 37 -0.39 -6.78 4.83
CA ARG A 37 0.72 -6.84 3.87
C ARG A 37 1.23 -5.47 3.51
N PHE A 38 2.53 -5.39 3.30
CA PHE A 38 3.25 -4.20 2.85
C PHE A 38 4.34 -4.63 1.88
N ALA A 39 4.65 -3.85 0.87
CA ALA A 39 5.75 -4.18 -0.03
C ALA A 39 6.56 -2.94 -0.40
N LEU A 40 7.84 -3.16 -0.66
CA LEU A 40 8.81 -2.16 -1.05
C LEU A 40 9.56 -2.63 -2.29
N LEU A 41 9.92 -1.71 -3.17
CA LEU A 41 10.93 -1.94 -4.19
C LEU A 41 12.22 -1.35 -3.66
N LEU A 42 13.19 -2.22 -3.43
CA LEU A 42 14.52 -1.86 -2.98
C LEU A 42 15.44 -1.81 -4.18
N ALA A 43 16.23 -0.75 -4.29
CA ALA A 43 17.21 -0.55 -5.35
C ALA A 43 18.60 -0.34 -4.76
N GLU A 44 19.63 -0.78 -5.46
CA GLU A 44 21.02 -0.50 -5.09
C GLU A 44 21.24 1.02 -4.95
N PRO A 45 21.95 1.51 -3.93
CA PRO A 45 22.20 2.94 -3.79
C PRO A 45 22.90 3.53 -5.02
N ASP A 46 23.86 2.80 -5.60
CA ASP A 46 24.56 3.16 -6.84
C ASP A 46 23.67 2.92 -8.08
N PHE A 47 23.38 4.00 -8.81
CA PHE A 47 22.55 3.99 -10.03
C PHE A 47 23.06 3.04 -11.12
N ARG A 48 24.39 2.82 -11.20
CA ARG A 48 24.96 1.92 -12.21
C ARG A 48 24.55 0.48 -11.94
N ARG A 49 24.49 0.10 -10.67
CA ARG A 49 24.07 -1.23 -10.25
C ARG A 49 22.58 -1.44 -10.41
N ARG A 50 21.75 -0.39 -10.25
CA ARG A 50 20.30 -0.47 -10.51
C ARG A 50 19.96 -0.91 -11.94
N LYS A 51 20.81 -0.58 -12.92
CA LYS A 51 20.67 -0.99 -14.33
C LYS A 51 21.26 -2.37 -14.64
N ALA A 52 21.74 -3.08 -13.64
CA ALA A 52 22.36 -4.40 -13.77
C ALA A 52 21.70 -5.38 -12.78
N LYS A 53 20.38 -5.56 -12.90
CA LYS A 53 19.55 -6.34 -11.95
C LYS A 53 19.73 -5.94 -10.48
N GLY A 54 19.95 -4.65 -10.20
CA GLY A 54 20.19 -4.14 -8.85
C GLY A 54 18.92 -3.72 -8.12
N GLN A 55 17.78 -4.34 -8.41
CA GLN A 55 16.50 -4.03 -7.76
C GLN A 55 15.88 -5.34 -7.27
N VAL A 56 15.19 -5.29 -6.14
CA VAL A 56 14.49 -6.44 -5.56
C VAL A 56 13.21 -5.96 -4.91
N ARG A 57 12.12 -6.69 -5.16
CA ARG A 57 10.88 -6.47 -4.43
C ARG A 57 10.96 -7.21 -3.12
N VAL A 58 10.53 -6.54 -2.05
CA VAL A 58 10.46 -7.12 -0.72
C VAL A 58 9.04 -6.97 -0.20
N ARG A 59 8.45 -8.09 0.21
CA ARG A 59 7.11 -8.15 0.79
C ARG A 59 7.20 -8.51 2.27
N PHE A 60 6.50 -7.74 3.08
CA PHE A 60 6.36 -7.92 4.51
C PHE A 60 4.93 -8.34 4.81
N LEU A 61 4.76 -9.31 5.69
CA LEU A 61 3.47 -9.84 6.11
C LEU A 61 3.30 -9.67 7.63
N GLY A 62 2.07 -9.71 8.14
CA GLY A 62 1.77 -9.74 9.57
C GLY A 62 2.50 -8.67 10.41
N SER A 63 3.17 -9.11 11.47
CA SER A 63 3.87 -8.24 12.43
C SER A 63 5.05 -7.49 11.81
N SER A 64 5.77 -8.07 10.86
CA SER A 64 6.89 -7.38 10.20
C SER A 64 6.38 -6.17 9.40
N ALA A 65 5.28 -6.33 8.68
CA ALA A 65 4.63 -5.25 7.93
C ALA A 65 4.16 -4.12 8.84
N LYS A 66 3.46 -4.44 9.94
CA LYS A 66 2.92 -3.43 10.86
C LYS A 66 4.01 -2.59 11.51
N ASN A 67 5.08 -3.24 11.97
CA ASN A 67 6.22 -2.53 12.57
C ASN A 67 6.92 -1.64 11.53
N LEU A 68 7.15 -2.13 10.32
CA LEU A 68 7.83 -1.35 9.29
C LEU A 68 7.02 -0.12 8.88
N VAL A 69 5.71 -0.26 8.67
CA VAL A 69 4.82 0.85 8.33
C VAL A 69 4.75 1.89 9.44
N SER A 70 4.81 1.47 10.71
CA SER A 70 4.77 2.38 11.86
C SER A 70 5.97 3.32 11.94
N THR A 71 7.09 2.98 11.29
CA THR A 71 8.29 3.82 11.26
C THR A 71 8.20 4.99 10.29
N GLY A 72 7.21 5.01 9.38
CA GLY A 72 7.01 6.14 8.46
C GLY A 72 8.00 6.20 7.31
N ILE A 73 8.52 5.06 6.88
CA ILE A 73 9.48 4.95 5.78
C ILE A 73 8.90 5.48 4.46
N GLY A 74 9.72 6.23 3.73
CA GLY A 74 9.39 6.81 2.43
C GLY A 74 10.31 6.37 1.30
N VAL A 75 9.98 6.84 0.11
CA VAL A 75 10.86 6.75 -1.06
C VAL A 75 12.07 7.66 -0.84
N GLY A 76 13.27 7.19 -1.19
CA GLY A 76 14.54 7.90 -0.98
C GLY A 76 15.27 7.47 0.29
N ASP A 77 14.59 6.87 1.26
CA ASP A 77 15.21 6.34 2.47
C ASP A 77 16.13 5.15 2.14
N GLU A 78 17.19 5.00 2.92
CA GLU A 78 18.08 3.85 2.85
C GLU A 78 17.70 2.81 3.92
N ILE A 79 17.74 1.54 3.54
CA ILE A 79 17.49 0.43 4.44
C ILE A 79 18.65 -0.56 4.38
N VAL A 80 19.12 -0.97 5.55
CA VAL A 80 20.00 -2.12 5.74
C VAL A 80 19.14 -3.26 6.26
N LEU A 81 18.87 -4.24 5.40
CA LEU A 81 17.97 -5.36 5.68
C LEU A 81 18.80 -6.65 5.78
N ARG A 82 18.70 -7.37 6.91
CA ARG A 82 19.30 -8.71 7.01
C ARG A 82 18.46 -9.72 6.26
N LEU A 83 19.11 -10.68 5.62
CA LEU A 83 18.47 -11.78 4.91
C LEU A 83 18.00 -12.89 5.86
N ARG A 84 18.19 -12.72 7.17
CA ARG A 84 17.74 -13.62 8.22
C ARG A 84 16.21 -13.76 8.21
N GLY A 85 15.71 -14.97 7.96
CA GLY A 85 14.26 -15.23 7.87
C GLY A 85 13.60 -14.66 6.61
N ALA A 86 14.39 -14.44 5.55
CA ALA A 86 13.88 -14.08 4.23
C ALA A 86 13.55 -15.33 3.42
N GLU A 87 12.34 -15.42 2.91
CA GLU A 87 11.93 -16.46 1.95
C GLU A 87 12.08 -15.93 0.53
N PHE A 88 12.70 -16.71 -0.36
CA PHE A 88 12.88 -16.36 -1.76
C PHE A 88 11.74 -16.98 -2.58
N ILE A 89 10.94 -16.15 -3.24
CA ILE A 89 9.81 -16.60 -4.05
C ILE A 89 9.99 -16.06 -5.47
N GLN A 90 9.82 -16.92 -6.48
CA GLN A 90 9.74 -16.51 -7.86
C GLN A 90 8.27 -16.24 -8.22
N GLU A 91 7.87 -14.96 -8.26
CA GLU A 91 6.49 -14.58 -8.55
C GLU A 91 6.38 -13.91 -9.92
N GLU A 92 5.81 -14.62 -10.90
CA GLU A 92 5.72 -14.15 -12.30
C GLU A 92 4.59 -13.14 -12.54
N VAL A 93 3.66 -12.99 -11.59
CA VAL A 93 2.40 -12.26 -11.80
C VAL A 93 2.59 -10.74 -11.78
N VAL A 94 3.57 -10.22 -11.03
CA VAL A 94 3.77 -8.78 -10.89
C VAL A 94 5.07 -8.34 -11.54
N LYS A 95 4.95 -7.74 -12.72
CA LYS A 95 6.06 -7.09 -13.40
C LYS A 95 6.46 -5.84 -12.61
N THR A 96 7.55 -5.95 -11.85
CA THR A 96 8.16 -4.80 -11.20
C THR A 96 8.75 -3.87 -12.25
N PRO A 97 8.64 -2.54 -12.06
CA PRO A 97 9.27 -1.60 -12.98
C PRO A 97 10.79 -1.69 -12.88
N GLY A 98 11.47 -1.58 -14.03
CA GLY A 98 12.94 -1.55 -14.08
C GLY A 98 13.59 -2.92 -14.25
N GLN A 99 14.84 -3.06 -13.78
CA GLN A 99 15.59 -4.32 -13.81
C GLN A 99 15.68 -4.89 -12.40
N SER A 100 14.68 -5.67 -12.02
CA SER A 100 14.70 -6.47 -10.81
C SER A 100 15.43 -7.79 -11.02
N ILE A 101 15.86 -8.41 -9.93
CA ILE A 101 16.20 -9.83 -9.90
C ILE A 101 14.94 -10.68 -10.10
N ASP A 102 15.15 -11.96 -10.40
CA ASP A 102 14.08 -12.92 -10.68
C ASP A 102 13.34 -13.37 -9.40
N TRP A 103 13.85 -13.01 -8.23
CA TRP A 103 13.33 -13.37 -6.91
C TRP A 103 12.66 -12.19 -6.18
N GLU A 104 11.60 -12.46 -5.45
CA GLU A 104 11.00 -11.59 -4.43
C GLU A 104 11.40 -12.10 -3.04
N LEU A 105 11.77 -11.18 -2.15
CA LEU A 105 12.03 -11.52 -0.76
C LEU A 105 10.75 -11.36 0.06
N VAL A 106 10.36 -12.38 0.79
CA VAL A 106 9.20 -12.36 1.68
C VAL A 106 9.63 -12.51 3.12
N TYR A 107 9.19 -11.57 3.96
CA TYR A 107 9.37 -11.60 5.40
C TYR A 107 8.01 -11.75 6.07
N THR A 108 7.86 -12.77 6.90
CA THR A 108 6.61 -13.04 7.62
C THR A 108 6.62 -12.35 8.97
N GLU A 109 7.25 -12.96 9.97
CA GLU A 109 7.24 -12.44 11.35
C GLU A 109 8.65 -12.17 11.88
N THR A 110 9.69 -12.49 11.10
CA THR A 110 11.09 -12.17 11.42
C THR A 110 11.56 -11.04 10.52
N ILE A 111 12.08 -9.96 11.10
CA ILE A 111 12.74 -8.90 10.35
C ILE A 111 13.83 -8.27 11.19
N ILE A 112 15.02 -8.11 10.61
CA ILE A 112 16.07 -7.28 11.20
C ILE A 112 16.46 -6.22 10.18
N ALA A 113 16.08 -4.97 10.44
CA ALA A 113 16.27 -3.87 9.51
C ALA A 113 16.70 -2.59 10.24
N LYS A 114 17.54 -1.80 9.59
CA LYS A 114 17.88 -0.43 10.02
C LYS A 114 17.55 0.52 8.89
N VAL A 115 16.82 1.58 9.20
CA VAL A 115 16.35 2.58 8.23
C VAL A 115 17.09 3.88 8.48
N PHE A 116 17.51 4.54 7.41
CA PHE A 116 18.23 5.79 7.42
C PHE A 116 17.55 6.79 6.49
N HIS A 117 17.41 8.03 6.95
CA HIS A 117 16.91 9.15 6.18
C HIS A 117 18.01 10.21 6.09
N ASP A 118 18.45 10.55 4.89
CA ASP A 118 19.58 11.46 4.64
C ASP A 118 20.85 11.12 5.48
N GLY A 119 21.12 9.83 5.66
CA GLY A 119 22.26 9.33 6.43
C GLY A 119 22.04 9.25 7.95
N ASN A 120 20.95 9.78 8.47
CA ASN A 120 20.60 9.70 9.89
C ASN A 120 19.75 8.45 10.17
N ALA A 121 20.02 7.74 11.26
CA ALA A 121 19.24 6.56 11.64
C ALA A 121 17.80 6.96 12.02
N LEU A 122 16.83 6.50 11.24
CA LEU A 122 15.41 6.79 11.42
C LEU A 122 14.75 5.72 12.31
N ALA A 123 15.05 4.44 12.08
CA ALA A 123 14.52 3.34 12.88
C ALA A 123 15.43 2.12 12.89
N SER A 124 15.38 1.33 13.95
CA SER A 124 16.00 0.01 14.05
C SER A 124 14.92 -0.99 14.46
N LEU A 125 14.67 -1.97 13.60
CA LEU A 125 13.69 -3.03 13.82
C LEU A 125 14.43 -4.34 14.03
N GLU A 126 14.19 -4.98 15.17
CA GLU A 126 14.71 -6.31 15.46
C GLU A 126 13.53 -7.15 15.98
N LEU A 127 12.84 -7.79 15.05
CA LEU A 127 11.77 -8.73 15.34
C LEU A 127 12.28 -10.14 15.03
N LEU A 128 12.45 -10.93 16.07
CA LEU A 128 12.78 -12.34 15.98
C LEU A 128 11.56 -13.13 16.42
N LYS A 129 10.97 -13.90 15.50
CA LYS A 129 10.07 -14.99 15.87
C LYS A 129 10.95 -16.07 16.49
N ASP A 130 10.99 -16.13 17.81
CA ASP A 130 11.49 -17.32 18.48
C ASP A 130 10.62 -18.49 18.03
N ALA A 131 11.25 -19.56 17.54
CA ALA A 131 10.55 -20.82 17.30
C ALA A 131 9.81 -21.22 18.59
N PRO A 132 8.60 -21.80 18.51
CA PRO A 132 7.96 -22.31 19.71
C PRO A 132 8.92 -23.30 20.35
N VAL A 133 9.38 -22.96 21.56
CA VAL A 133 10.12 -23.87 22.43
C VAL A 133 9.38 -25.21 22.38
N SER A 134 10.13 -26.25 22.02
CA SER A 134 9.73 -27.65 21.94
C SER A 134 8.50 -27.96 22.81
N ALA A 135 7.42 -28.39 22.17
CA ALA A 135 6.31 -29.04 22.84
C ALA A 135 6.77 -30.38 23.44
N LEU A 136 7.49 -30.35 24.56
CA LEU A 136 7.83 -31.45 25.47
C LEU A 136 8.24 -30.76 26.80
N GLN A 137 7.59 -30.87 27.96
CA GLN A 137 6.54 -31.74 28.50
C GLN A 137 5.88 -30.99 29.68
N LEU A 138 4.56 -31.10 29.85
CA LEU A 138 3.86 -31.01 31.14
C LEU A 138 2.76 -32.10 31.15
N PRO A 139 2.38 -32.65 32.31
CA PRO A 139 2.02 -34.05 32.48
C PRO A 139 0.68 -34.43 31.87
N HIS A 140 0.59 -35.70 31.48
CA HIS A 140 -0.64 -36.46 31.21
C HIS A 140 -1.82 -36.00 32.08
N HIS A 141 -2.74 -35.23 31.49
CA HIS A 141 -4.11 -35.20 31.97
C HIS A 141 -4.82 -36.38 31.30
N GLN A 142 -5.03 -37.44 32.07
CA GLN A 142 -5.79 -38.60 31.61
C GLN A 142 -7.18 -38.14 31.16
N GLU A 143 -7.53 -38.48 29.92
CA GLU A 143 -8.88 -38.32 29.40
C GLU A 143 -9.80 -39.27 30.17
N ALA A 144 -10.63 -38.71 31.06
CA ALA A 144 -11.80 -39.41 31.52
C ALA A 144 -12.77 -39.52 30.34
N VAL A 145 -12.87 -40.73 29.78
CA VAL A 145 -13.95 -41.11 28.86
C VAL A 145 -15.27 -40.94 29.59
N VAL A 146 -15.96 -39.83 29.34
CA VAL A 146 -17.37 -39.65 29.67
C VAL A 146 -18.12 -39.62 28.36
N ASN A 147 -18.63 -40.80 27.99
CA ASN A 147 -19.65 -40.93 26.95
C ASN A 147 -20.92 -40.26 27.43
N GLN A 148 -21.20 -39.04 26.96
CA GLN A 148 -22.53 -38.46 27.04
C GLN A 148 -22.89 -37.85 25.69
N SER A 149 -23.57 -38.67 24.89
CA SER A 149 -24.47 -38.24 23.84
C SER A 149 -25.58 -37.38 24.44
N ILE A 150 -25.57 -36.06 24.24
CA ILE A 150 -26.78 -35.24 24.08
C ILE A 150 -26.42 -34.03 23.20
N THR A 151 -27.17 -33.91 22.11
CA THR A 151 -27.33 -32.73 21.26
C THR A 151 -27.38 -31.42 22.04
N THR A 152 -26.47 -30.48 21.79
CA THR A 152 -26.78 -29.05 21.99
C THR A 152 -26.00 -28.19 21.00
N GLN A 153 -26.60 -28.13 19.81
CA GLN A 153 -26.61 -26.99 18.90
C GLN A 153 -26.38 -25.66 19.64
N TRP A 154 -25.25 -24.99 19.36
CA TRP A 154 -25.05 -23.58 19.66
C TRP A 154 -25.91 -22.75 18.68
N PRO A 155 -26.93 -22.00 19.12
CA PRO A 155 -27.65 -21.09 18.24
C PRO A 155 -26.97 -19.72 18.26
N CYS A 156 -26.25 -19.37 17.19
CA CYS A 156 -25.85 -17.99 16.95
C CYS A 156 -27.11 -17.14 16.68
N PRO A 157 -27.41 -16.08 17.45
CA PRO A 157 -28.76 -15.50 17.51
C PRO A 157 -29.10 -14.47 16.40
N ALA A 158 -28.35 -14.37 15.30
CA ALA A 158 -28.44 -13.18 14.43
C ALA A 158 -28.92 -13.38 12.98
N PHE A 159 -29.05 -14.59 12.41
CA PHE A 159 -29.38 -14.71 10.98
C PHE A 159 -30.26 -15.91 10.58
N PHE A 160 -31.31 -16.21 11.33
CA PHE A 160 -32.45 -16.94 10.73
C PHE A 160 -33.33 -15.95 9.95
N ARG A 161 -32.89 -15.56 8.75
CA ARG A 161 -33.78 -14.98 7.75
C ARG A 161 -34.17 -16.07 6.76
N ARG A 162 -35.48 -16.28 6.66
CA ARG A 162 -36.17 -17.33 5.88
C ARG A 162 -35.66 -17.37 4.45
N VAL A 163 -35.25 -18.56 4.02
CA VAL A 163 -35.22 -18.91 2.60
C VAL A 163 -36.67 -19.22 2.20
N LYS A 164 -37.30 -18.31 1.44
CA LYS A 164 -38.49 -18.67 0.66
C LYS A 164 -38.00 -19.11 -0.71
N PHE A 165 -38.14 -20.41 -0.97
CA PHE A 165 -38.17 -20.94 -2.33
C PHE A 165 -39.39 -20.35 -3.04
N SER A 166 -39.17 -19.57 -4.09
CA SER A 166 -40.15 -19.43 -5.16
C SER A 166 -39.40 -19.59 -6.47
N GLU A 167 -39.57 -20.77 -7.07
CA GLU A 167 -39.27 -21.04 -8.46
C GLU A 167 -40.02 -20.03 -9.33
N ARG A 168 -39.32 -19.35 -10.25
CA ARG A 168 -39.98 -18.66 -11.36
C ARG A 168 -39.24 -18.99 -12.66
N PRO A 169 -39.95 -19.33 -13.75
CA PRO A 169 -39.34 -19.84 -14.97
C PRO A 169 -38.60 -18.78 -15.78
N LEU A 170 -37.64 -19.31 -16.53
CA LEU A 170 -36.83 -18.72 -17.59
C LEU A 170 -37.68 -17.87 -18.56
N SER A 171 -37.27 -16.63 -18.79
CA SER A 171 -37.65 -15.86 -19.97
C SER A 171 -36.35 -15.44 -20.66
N ASP A 172 -36.15 -15.96 -21.86
CA ASP A 172 -35.19 -15.46 -22.83
C ASP A 172 -35.61 -14.06 -23.27
N ASP A 173 -34.73 -13.08 -23.11
CA ASP A 173 -34.86 -11.77 -23.77
C ASP A 173 -33.48 -11.37 -24.33
N PRO A 174 -33.33 -11.20 -25.66
CA PRO A 174 -32.09 -10.81 -26.29
C PRO A 174 -32.10 -9.32 -26.60
N ASP A 175 -31.57 -8.49 -25.70
CA ASP A 175 -31.22 -7.11 -26.02
C ASP A 175 -29.92 -6.71 -25.30
N ASP A 176 -28.82 -6.90 -26.02
CA ASP A 176 -27.45 -6.65 -25.59
C ASP A 176 -27.10 -5.16 -25.83
N ALA A 177 -27.59 -4.28 -24.96
CA ALA A 177 -27.40 -2.82 -25.04
C ALA A 177 -26.08 -2.32 -24.43
N LEU A 178 -24.98 -3.07 -24.60
CA LEU A 178 -23.65 -2.71 -24.05
C LEU A 178 -22.54 -2.66 -25.11
N ALA A 179 -22.88 -2.69 -26.40
CA ALA A 179 -21.89 -2.80 -27.47
C ALA A 179 -21.10 -1.50 -27.81
N ASP A 180 -21.43 -0.33 -27.25
CA ASP A 180 -20.84 0.95 -27.72
C ASP A 180 -20.09 1.75 -26.64
N MET A 181 -19.32 1.10 -25.75
CA MET A 181 -18.34 1.80 -24.90
C MET A 181 -16.96 1.79 -25.54
N ASP A 182 -16.68 2.85 -26.31
CA ASP A 182 -15.40 3.13 -26.94
C ASP A 182 -14.32 3.47 -25.89
N TRP A 183 -13.53 2.45 -25.53
CA TRP A 183 -12.48 2.49 -24.50
C TRP A 183 -11.29 3.40 -24.85
N GLU A 184 -11.23 3.94 -26.07
CA GLU A 184 -10.17 4.85 -26.54
C GLU A 184 -10.27 6.26 -25.91
N SER A 185 -11.40 6.62 -25.30
CA SER A 185 -11.58 7.92 -24.63
C SER A 185 -10.91 8.01 -23.24
N CYS A 186 -10.41 6.91 -22.68
CA CYS A 186 -9.80 6.91 -21.34
C CYS A 186 -8.35 7.42 -21.30
N LEU A 187 -7.72 7.69 -22.45
CA LEU A 187 -6.28 8.07 -22.52
C LEU A 187 -6.02 9.59 -22.53
N ALA A 188 -7.05 10.42 -22.52
CA ALA A 188 -6.89 11.87 -22.63
C ALA A 188 -7.50 12.62 -21.44
N LYS A 189 -6.77 12.68 -20.30
CA LYS A 189 -6.69 13.81 -19.35
C LYS A 189 -6.00 13.37 -18.05
N ASN A 190 -4.67 13.45 -18.00
CA ASN A 190 -3.93 13.37 -16.75
C ASN A 190 -4.12 14.68 -15.97
N ARG A 191 -5.08 14.71 -15.04
CA ARG A 191 -5.04 15.66 -13.92
C ARG A 191 -4.11 15.11 -12.84
N PRO A 192 -3.16 15.88 -12.29
CA PRO A 192 -2.38 15.46 -11.14
C PRO A 192 -3.32 15.22 -9.96
N LEU A 193 -3.32 14.00 -9.40
CA LEU A 193 -3.97 13.75 -8.11
C LEU A 193 -3.18 14.48 -7.02
N GLU A 194 -3.79 15.49 -6.41
CA GLU A 194 -3.30 16.05 -5.16
C GLU A 194 -3.28 14.97 -4.07
N GLN A 195 -2.18 14.92 -3.33
CA GLN A 195 -1.91 13.99 -2.24
C GLN A 195 -3.11 13.85 -1.30
N CYS A 196 -3.72 12.66 -1.24
CA CYS A 196 -4.71 12.32 -0.23
C CYS A 196 -4.06 12.25 1.15
N ARG A 197 -4.02 13.39 1.85
CA ARG A 197 -3.90 13.38 3.31
C ARG A 197 -5.19 12.82 3.88
N TYR A 198 -5.08 11.65 4.47
CA TYR A 198 -6.14 10.93 5.17
C TYR A 198 -6.89 11.83 6.17
N ARG A 199 -8.09 12.28 5.80
CA ARG A 199 -9.04 12.98 6.69
C ARG A 199 -10.06 11.96 7.20
N ARG A 200 -10.07 11.68 8.51
CA ARG A 200 -10.98 10.74 9.20
C ARG A 200 -12.37 11.32 9.51
N THR A 201 -12.98 12.08 8.61
CA THR A 201 -14.38 12.49 8.78
C THR A 201 -15.07 12.60 7.44
N TRP A 202 -16.04 11.72 7.21
CA TRP A 202 -17.04 11.91 6.17
C TRP A 202 -18.04 12.93 6.72
N ALA A 203 -18.21 14.06 6.02
CA ALA A 203 -19.28 15.01 6.29
C ALA A 203 -20.24 14.99 5.10
N TYR A 204 -21.54 14.85 5.36
CA TYR A 204 -22.56 15.01 4.33
C TYR A 204 -22.60 16.47 3.90
N SER A 205 -22.33 16.74 2.62
CA SER A 205 -22.60 18.04 2.01
C SER A 205 -24.11 18.18 1.83
N THR A 206 -24.75 19.02 2.66
CA THR A 206 -26.20 19.27 2.61
C THR A 206 -26.65 20.15 1.45
N ASN A 207 -25.74 20.54 0.57
CA ASN A 207 -26.08 21.32 -0.62
C ASN A 207 -26.16 20.38 -1.81
N ILE A 208 -27.32 19.78 -2.01
CA ILE A 208 -27.73 19.23 -3.31
C ILE A 208 -28.19 20.44 -4.12
N PRO A 209 -27.43 20.91 -5.13
CA PRO A 209 -27.92 21.98 -5.99
C PRO A 209 -29.17 21.46 -6.72
N SER A 210 -30.31 22.10 -6.43
CA SER A 210 -31.56 21.85 -7.14
C SER A 210 -31.34 22.07 -8.64
N PRO A 211 -31.85 21.20 -9.54
CA PRO A 211 -31.72 21.40 -10.97
C PRO A 211 -32.40 22.73 -11.33
N VAL A 212 -31.63 23.70 -11.81
CA VAL A 212 -32.21 24.91 -12.38
C VAL A 212 -32.73 24.54 -13.77
N ASP A 213 -34.03 24.71 -13.94
CA ASP A 213 -34.71 24.53 -15.22
C ASP A 213 -34.12 25.56 -16.21
N ARG A 214 -33.45 25.09 -17.28
CA ARG A 214 -32.96 25.97 -18.34
C ARG A 214 -34.16 26.39 -19.17
N GLY A 215 -34.83 27.44 -18.71
CA GLY A 215 -35.77 28.20 -19.49
C GLY A 215 -35.06 28.83 -20.69
N ASP A 216 -35.35 28.30 -21.86
CA ASP A 216 -35.11 28.88 -23.18
C ASP A 216 -35.77 30.26 -23.27
N ARG A 217 -34.97 31.33 -23.43
CA ARG A 217 -35.38 32.61 -24.04
C ARG A 217 -34.16 33.27 -24.69
N GLY A 218 -34.26 33.45 -25.99
CA GLY A 218 -33.27 34.14 -26.79
C GLY A 218 -33.25 35.66 -26.61
N ASN A 219 -32.33 36.20 -27.39
CA ASN A 219 -32.23 37.55 -27.94
C ASN A 219 -31.55 38.66 -27.13
N ASP A 220 -30.45 39.09 -27.76
CA ASP A 220 -30.05 40.46 -28.11
C ASP A 220 -29.27 41.28 -27.08
N ASP A 221 -27.99 41.45 -27.44
CA ASP A 221 -27.18 42.68 -27.44
C ASP A 221 -27.19 43.60 -26.22
N LEU A 222 -25.99 43.88 -25.70
CA LEU A 222 -25.36 45.22 -25.69
C LEU A 222 -24.21 45.25 -24.66
N ASP A 223 -22.98 45.48 -25.14
CA ASP A 223 -21.83 45.92 -24.33
C ASP A 223 -22.11 47.29 -23.68
N PRO A 224 -21.52 47.61 -22.51
CA PRO A 224 -20.36 48.49 -22.55
C PRO A 224 -19.30 48.34 -21.44
N ILE A 225 -18.04 48.53 -21.87
CA ILE A 225 -16.99 49.40 -21.29
C ILE A 225 -16.27 48.94 -19.99
N SER A 226 -14.99 48.60 -20.19
CA SER A 226 -13.92 48.60 -19.18
C SER A 226 -13.52 50.02 -18.75
N PRO A 227 -12.93 50.17 -17.55
CA PRO A 227 -11.67 50.91 -17.50
C PRO A 227 -10.57 50.22 -16.67
N LEU A 228 -9.45 50.00 -17.36
CA LEU A 228 -8.05 50.23 -16.96
C LEU A 228 -7.73 50.37 -15.45
N SER A 229 -6.83 49.53 -14.95
CA SER A 229 -5.67 50.02 -14.20
C SER A 229 -4.51 49.02 -14.23
N LEU A 230 -3.32 49.56 -14.47
CA LEU A 230 -2.05 48.90 -14.75
C LEU A 230 -1.48 48.14 -13.55
N GLY A 231 -0.70 47.11 -13.86
CA GLY A 231 0.22 46.43 -12.94
C GLY A 231 1.50 47.23 -12.59
N PRO A 232 2.40 46.63 -11.79
CA PRO A 232 3.19 47.28 -10.71
C PRO A 232 4.68 47.46 -11.10
N PRO A 233 5.65 47.89 -10.23
CA PRO A 233 6.20 47.09 -9.11
C PRO A 233 6.75 47.86 -7.86
N LEU A 234 7.23 47.07 -6.88
CA LEU A 234 7.87 47.26 -5.55
C LEU A 234 9.22 48.04 -5.55
N PRO A 235 10.04 48.05 -4.45
CA PRO A 235 9.90 48.41 -3.02
C PRO A 235 11.02 49.42 -2.57
N TRP A 236 11.40 49.43 -1.27
CA TRP A 236 12.67 49.86 -0.59
C TRP A 236 12.75 51.20 0.21
N GLU A 237 13.20 51.01 1.46
CA GLU A 237 13.95 51.88 2.41
C GLU A 237 13.33 52.75 3.54
N THR A 238 13.46 52.20 4.76
CA THR A 238 14.07 52.70 6.03
C THR A 238 14.36 54.20 6.25
N ARG A 239 13.85 54.75 7.36
CA ARG A 239 14.55 55.42 8.52
C ARG A 239 13.54 56.20 9.37
N SER A 240 13.34 55.82 10.64
CA SER A 240 13.94 56.44 11.85
C SER A 240 13.67 57.94 12.03
N ALA A 241 12.86 58.31 13.04
CA ALA A 241 13.31 59.14 14.17
C ALA A 241 12.16 59.42 15.18
N ILE A 242 12.46 59.07 16.42
CA ILE A 242 11.96 59.51 17.74
C ILE A 242 12.19 61.05 17.88
N PRO A 243 11.50 61.84 18.72
CA PRO A 243 11.03 61.54 20.08
C PRO A 243 9.54 61.71 20.40
#